data_AF-A0A8T6R2G9-F1
#
_entry.id   AF-A0A8T6R2G9-F1
#
_cell.length_a   1.000
_cell.length_b   1.000
_cell.length_c   1.000
_cell.angle_alpha   90.00
_cell.angle_beta   90.00
_cell.angle_gamma   90.00
#
_symmetry.space_group_name_H-M   'P 1'
#
loop_
_entity.id
_entity.type
_entity.pdbx_description
1 polymer ?
#
loop_
_entity_poly.entity_id
_entity_poly.type
_entity_poly.pdbx_seq_one_letter_code
_entity_poly.pdbx_strand_id
1 'polypeptide(L)'
;MAGGTMDLAERRSKVEAARRALEGLGNALACASGDELAEITSEVDALAAAASAARLGVVVEATRRGEVTGSDVLAWVRQHAPSLRQGGAASVARIAVDVAGATGRHGTGLAPGSPLAIVAEAVVSGRLDPGTGCAVLREAARLDPLLRPDAVPTVAAALVDLAADWGPSTMRSLRPRLLAEHGHHGALDDLHDRLAAAARLSMPRIESGDLTEYQLWMTPEQAAVLEAAVGPLSAPAPNDETGEPDLRPAGRRRVEALTEVCRASSAVAADAAGDPSGSPAVLHVTVDLADLESRSGAGEVLGSVADSTLLPPETLRRLACDAALVPYVLGTAGEVLDVGHVARLFTRAQRRLLRTRDRGCTYPGCTAPADWTRAHHVRHWADGGPTDITNAALLCQRHHTLVHRRRLWATVRARPDRHGRSVEWDLSPGSYDRRRVTAPDPHPDRVASAVRARGRVCGPGERSAADRPRTADAPADGCDDVVPRPGPRPDRRLAAMLEALLGPRGPEPPDPRHDDWWNDLTEEDWTTPAA
;
A
#
# COMPACT_ATOMS: atom_id res chain seq x y z
N MET A 1 51.75 32.37 18.43
CA MET A 1 51.38 32.07 19.81
C MET A 1 51.41 30.55 19.97
N ALA A 2 52.50 30.01 20.53
CA ALA A 2 52.65 28.57 20.74
C ALA A 2 51.65 28.13 21.82
N GLY A 3 50.57 27.46 21.42
CA GLY A 3 49.59 26.89 22.34
C GLY A 3 50.26 25.79 23.14
N GLY A 4 50.52 26.04 24.43
CA GLY A 4 51.03 25.03 25.34
C GLY A 4 50.10 23.82 25.34
N THR A 5 50.62 22.66 24.98
CA THR A 5 49.87 21.40 25.04
C THR A 5 49.57 21.09 26.51
N MET A 6 48.32 21.31 26.93
CA MET A 6 47.87 20.96 28.28
C MET A 6 48.09 19.47 28.56
N ASP A 7 48.70 19.17 29.71
CA ASP A 7 48.91 17.79 30.15
C ASP A 7 47.60 17.14 30.67
N LEU A 8 47.65 15.83 30.95
CA LEU A 8 46.47 15.08 31.39
C LEU A 8 45.94 15.55 32.76
N ALA A 9 46.82 15.96 33.67
CA ALA A 9 46.44 16.40 35.01
C ALA A 9 45.72 17.76 34.94
N GLU A 10 46.23 18.67 34.13
CA GLU A 10 45.63 19.96 33.85
C GLU A 10 44.25 19.81 33.18
N ARG A 11 44.13 18.93 32.18
CA ARG A 11 42.84 18.61 31.55
C ARG A 11 41.83 18.06 32.55
N ARG A 12 42.24 17.13 33.41
CA ARG A 12 41.38 16.56 34.46
C ARG A 12 40.89 17.64 35.44
N SER A 13 41.76 18.58 35.83
CA SER A 13 41.39 19.70 36.70
C SER A 13 40.32 20.59 36.05
N LYS A 14 40.47 20.93 34.76
CA LYS A 14 39.47 21.73 34.03
C LYS A 14 38.13 21.03 33.87
N VAL A 15 38.11 19.72 33.61
CA VAL A 15 36.87 18.93 33.55
C VAL A 15 36.13 18.95 34.88
N GLU A 16 36.85 18.80 36.00
CA GLU A 16 36.25 18.88 37.34
C GLU A 16 35.72 20.30 37.65
N ALA A 17 36.42 21.34 37.23
CA ALA A 17 35.96 22.73 37.37
C ALA A 17 34.68 23.00 36.56
N ALA A 18 34.62 22.54 35.31
CA ALA A 18 33.41 22.66 34.47
C ALA A 18 32.22 21.91 35.08
N ARG A 19 32.44 20.70 35.60
CA ARG A 19 31.41 19.92 36.31
C ARG A 19 30.84 20.67 37.51
N ARG A 20 31.70 21.27 38.34
CA ARG A 20 31.29 22.08 39.50
C ARG A 20 30.56 23.37 39.10
N ALA A 21 30.96 24.00 37.99
CA ALA A 21 30.31 25.22 37.51
C ALA A 21 28.85 25.01 37.10
N LEU A 22 28.46 23.78 36.71
CA LEU A 22 27.07 23.42 36.41
C LEU A 22 26.24 23.13 37.66
N GLU A 23 26.86 22.89 38.82
CA GLU A 23 26.14 22.62 40.07
C GLU A 23 25.37 23.87 40.51
N GLY A 24 24.05 23.75 40.69
CA GLY A 24 23.21 24.86 41.13
C GLY A 24 22.86 25.88 40.03
N LEU A 25 23.19 25.62 38.76
CA LEU A 25 22.86 26.50 37.62
C LEU A 25 21.38 26.93 37.63
N GLY A 26 20.46 26.01 37.94
CA GLY A 26 19.02 26.28 38.01
C GLY A 26 18.62 27.42 38.95
N ASN A 27 19.40 27.68 40.02
CA ASN A 27 19.14 28.77 40.95
C ASN A 27 19.44 30.15 40.34
N ALA A 28 20.31 30.22 39.31
CA ALA A 28 20.66 31.45 38.62
C ALA A 28 19.75 31.74 37.41
N LEU A 29 18.99 30.76 36.93
CA LEU A 29 18.15 30.91 35.73
C LEU A 29 16.89 31.76 35.94
N ALA A 30 16.43 31.92 37.19
CA ALA A 30 15.17 32.60 37.49
C ALA A 30 15.14 34.09 37.08
N CYS A 31 16.31 34.71 36.93
CA CYS A 31 16.45 36.11 36.53
C CYS A 31 16.95 36.28 35.08
N ALA A 32 17.18 35.18 34.34
CA ALA A 32 17.70 35.24 32.98
C ALA A 32 16.62 35.62 31.98
N SER A 33 17.00 36.46 31.01
CA SER A 33 16.18 36.78 29.84
C SER A 33 16.06 35.60 28.87
N GLY A 34 15.13 35.68 27.92
CA GLY A 34 14.98 34.65 26.88
C GLY A 34 16.25 34.43 26.05
N ASP A 35 16.99 35.50 25.76
CA ASP A 35 18.24 35.43 25.00
C ASP A 35 19.37 34.79 25.83
N GLU A 36 19.53 35.17 27.10
CA GLU A 36 20.50 34.56 28.01
C GLU A 36 20.21 33.06 28.23
N LEU A 37 18.92 32.68 28.32
CA LEU A 37 18.53 31.27 28.40
C LEU A 37 18.91 30.50 27.12
N ALA A 38 18.74 31.10 25.94
CA ALA A 38 19.12 30.50 24.66
C ALA A 38 20.65 30.33 24.54
N GLU A 39 21.42 31.36 24.92
CA GLU A 39 22.89 31.31 24.95
C GLU A 39 23.41 30.23 25.91
N ILE A 40 22.93 30.23 27.16
CA ILE A 40 23.32 29.22 28.16
C ILE A 40 22.95 27.81 27.69
N THR A 41 21.80 27.63 27.06
CA THR A 41 21.40 26.33 26.50
C THR A 41 22.40 25.86 25.43
N SER A 42 22.81 26.75 24.52
CA SER A 42 23.81 26.45 23.49
C SER A 42 25.18 26.09 24.07
N GLU A 43 25.65 26.81 25.09
CA GLU A 43 26.94 26.56 25.74
C GLU A 43 26.94 25.23 26.52
N VAL A 44 25.86 24.93 27.23
CA VAL A 44 25.70 23.65 27.95
C VAL A 44 25.63 22.48 26.96
N ASP A 45 24.95 22.65 25.83
CA ASP A 45 24.90 21.64 24.76
C ASP A 45 26.29 21.40 24.15
N ALA A 46 27.02 22.45 23.81
CA ALA A 46 28.39 22.34 23.31
C ALA A 46 29.32 21.62 24.31
N LEU A 47 29.20 21.91 25.60
CA LEU A 47 29.94 21.21 26.66
C LEU A 47 29.53 19.73 26.75
N ALA A 48 28.24 19.41 26.63
CA ALA A 48 27.75 18.03 26.63
C ALA A 48 28.27 17.24 25.42
N ALA A 49 28.26 17.84 24.23
CA ALA A 49 28.83 17.28 23.01
C ALA A 49 30.33 17.00 23.15
N ALA A 50 31.11 17.98 23.63
CA ALA A 50 32.54 17.83 23.89
C ALA A 50 32.84 16.74 24.93
N ALA A 51 32.05 16.67 26.02
CA ALA A 51 32.19 15.61 27.02
C ALA A 51 31.83 14.22 26.45
N SER A 52 30.87 14.16 25.54
CA SER A 52 30.49 12.93 24.82
C SER A 52 31.63 12.42 23.94
N ALA A 53 32.22 13.32 23.15
CA ALA A 53 33.37 13.04 22.31
C ALA A 53 34.61 12.61 23.12
N ALA A 54 34.94 13.35 24.18
CA ALA A 54 36.06 13.02 25.07
C ALA A 54 35.91 11.64 25.70
N ARG A 55 34.70 11.27 26.12
CA ARG A 55 34.39 9.94 26.65
C ARG A 55 34.65 8.85 25.61
N LEU A 56 34.25 9.04 24.35
CA LEU A 56 34.58 8.08 23.29
C LEU A 56 36.10 7.98 23.11
N GLY A 57 36.83 9.10 23.07
CA GLY A 57 38.28 9.10 22.94
C GLY A 57 39.00 8.30 24.04
N VAL A 58 38.56 8.41 25.30
CA VAL A 58 39.08 7.61 26.41
C VAL A 58 38.83 6.11 26.20
N VAL A 59 37.63 5.73 25.75
CA VAL A 59 37.27 4.31 25.52
C VAL A 59 38.02 3.73 24.32
N VAL A 60 38.17 4.50 23.23
CA VAL A 60 38.99 4.13 22.07
C VAL A 60 40.43 3.87 22.51
N GLU A 61 41.03 4.77 23.28
CA GLU A 61 42.42 4.64 23.72
C GLU A 61 42.62 3.43 24.65
N ALA A 62 41.70 3.20 25.60
CA ALA A 62 41.73 2.02 26.47
C ALA A 62 41.63 0.71 25.67
N THR A 63 40.72 0.67 24.69
CA THR A 63 40.52 -0.49 23.80
C THR A 63 41.74 -0.72 22.91
N ARG A 64 42.31 0.35 22.34
CA ARG A 64 43.49 0.30 21.46
C ARG A 64 44.73 -0.21 22.18
N ARG A 65 44.92 0.15 23.46
CA ARG A 65 46.00 -0.38 24.31
C ARG A 65 45.77 -1.84 24.72
N GLY A 66 44.55 -2.34 24.57
CA GLY A 66 44.15 -3.67 25.00
C GLY A 66 43.94 -3.77 26.52
N GLU A 67 43.71 -2.66 27.21
CA GLU A 67 43.29 -2.64 28.63
C GLU A 67 41.88 -3.24 28.79
N VAL A 68 41.09 -3.19 27.71
CA VAL A 68 39.75 -3.77 27.61
C VAL A 68 39.55 -4.32 26.20
N THR A 69 38.95 -5.50 26.05
CA THR A 69 38.81 -6.17 24.74
C THR A 69 37.42 -6.74 24.50
N GLY A 70 36.97 -6.68 23.25
CA GLY A 70 35.74 -7.36 22.80
C GLY A 70 34.49 -6.98 23.60
N SER A 71 33.78 -7.98 24.12
CA SER A 71 32.56 -7.81 24.93
C SER A 71 32.79 -7.04 26.24
N ASP A 72 34.02 -7.04 26.75
CA ASP A 72 34.35 -6.38 28.02
C ASP A 72 34.32 -4.86 27.91
N VAL A 73 34.44 -4.31 26.69
CA VAL A 73 34.37 -2.86 26.44
C VAL A 73 33.02 -2.31 26.85
N LEU A 74 31.92 -3.00 26.54
CA LEU A 74 30.58 -2.58 26.96
C LEU A 74 30.42 -2.59 28.49
N ALA A 75 30.91 -3.64 29.14
CA ALA A 75 30.88 -3.75 30.59
C ALA A 75 31.69 -2.63 31.25
N TRP A 76 32.88 -2.35 30.72
CA TRP A 76 33.76 -1.28 31.18
C TRP A 76 33.12 0.10 31.02
N VAL A 77 32.47 0.39 29.89
CA VAL A 77 31.74 1.65 29.68
C VAL A 77 30.60 1.78 30.68
N ARG A 78 29.81 0.73 30.93
CA ARG A 78 28.73 0.76 31.93
C ARG A 78 29.23 0.97 33.36
N GLN A 79 30.42 0.46 33.67
CA GLN A 79 31.05 0.64 34.97
C GLN A 79 31.52 2.08 35.17
N HIS A 80 32.24 2.65 34.19
CA HIS A 80 32.95 3.93 34.31
C HIS A 80 32.18 5.15 33.78
N ALA A 81 31.09 4.96 33.02
CA ALA A 81 30.19 6.00 32.56
C ALA A 81 28.74 5.69 33.02
N PRO A 82 28.41 5.93 34.31
CA PRO A 82 27.12 5.54 34.88
C PRO A 82 25.91 6.20 34.20
N SER A 83 26.08 7.39 33.61
CA SER A 83 25.04 8.07 32.83
C SER A 83 24.57 7.28 31.61
N LEU A 84 25.40 6.34 31.11
CA LEU A 84 25.08 5.52 29.94
C LEU A 84 24.49 4.14 30.28
N ARG A 85 24.25 3.84 31.56
CA ARG A 85 23.71 2.52 31.99
C ARG A 85 22.32 2.26 31.43
N GLN A 86 21.50 3.32 31.31
CA GLN A 86 20.14 3.24 30.79
C GLN A 86 20.06 3.38 29.27
N GLY A 87 21.16 3.74 28.60
CA GLY A 87 21.19 3.93 27.15
C GLY A 87 22.52 4.51 26.65
N GLY A 88 22.90 4.22 25.41
CA GLY A 88 24.08 4.82 24.76
C GLY A 88 25.43 4.09 24.99
N ALA A 89 25.59 3.30 26.06
CA ALA A 89 26.83 2.57 26.32
C ALA A 89 27.22 1.60 25.18
N ALA A 90 26.23 0.95 24.57
CA ALA A 90 26.42 0.06 23.43
C ALA A 90 26.99 0.80 22.20
N SER A 91 26.51 2.01 21.94
CA SER A 91 26.98 2.81 20.80
C SER A 91 28.42 3.27 20.99
N VAL A 92 28.78 3.74 22.20
CA VAL A 92 30.15 4.11 22.55
C VAL A 92 31.09 2.91 22.41
N ALA A 93 30.72 1.77 22.99
CA ALA A 93 31.54 0.55 22.92
C ALA A 93 31.72 0.07 21.47
N ARG A 94 30.65 0.12 20.66
CA ARG A 94 30.69 -0.30 19.26
C ARG A 94 31.67 0.54 18.45
N ILE A 95 31.54 1.87 18.48
CA ILE A 95 32.44 2.78 17.75
C ILE A 95 33.87 2.62 18.25
N ALA A 96 34.08 2.49 19.57
CA ALA A 96 35.41 2.31 20.13
C ALA A 96 36.09 1.03 19.64
N VAL A 97 35.36 -0.09 19.60
CA VAL A 97 35.87 -1.37 19.07
C VAL A 97 36.18 -1.26 17.58
N ASP A 98 35.28 -0.67 16.80
CA ASP A 98 35.47 -0.54 15.35
C ASP A 98 36.71 0.34 15.04
N VAL A 99 36.87 1.49 15.72
CA VAL A 99 38.01 2.40 15.54
C VAL A 99 39.32 1.77 16.04
N ALA A 100 39.34 1.17 17.23
CA ALA A 100 40.53 0.55 17.79
C ALA A 100 40.98 -0.68 16.97
N GLY A 101 40.02 -1.45 16.45
CA GLY A 101 40.28 -2.58 15.57
C GLY A 101 40.88 -2.14 14.23
N ALA A 102 40.35 -1.08 13.63
CA ALA A 102 40.85 -0.54 12.36
C ALA A 102 42.23 0.15 12.49
N THR A 103 42.53 0.77 13.65
CA THR A 103 43.81 1.46 13.86
C THR A 103 44.95 0.58 14.40
N GLY A 104 44.60 -0.59 14.94
CA GLY A 104 45.53 -1.52 15.56
C GLY A 104 46.27 -0.95 16.77
N ARG A 105 47.10 -1.78 17.43
CA ARG A 105 47.91 -1.34 18.58
C ARG A 105 48.95 -0.28 18.22
N HIS A 106 49.42 -0.27 16.97
CA HIS A 106 50.51 0.57 16.48
C HIS A 106 50.04 1.88 15.85
N GLY A 107 48.72 2.12 15.76
CA GLY A 107 48.16 3.41 15.34
C GLY A 107 48.26 3.70 13.85
N THR A 108 48.16 2.68 12.99
CA THR A 108 47.95 2.92 11.56
C THR A 108 46.60 3.63 11.45
N GLY A 109 46.57 4.93 11.14
CA GLY A 109 45.33 5.72 11.16
C GLY A 109 44.18 5.09 10.35
N LEU A 110 42.95 5.53 10.58
CA LEU A 110 41.80 5.04 9.82
C LEU A 110 41.99 5.31 8.32
N ALA A 111 41.56 4.37 7.48
CA ALA A 111 41.64 4.51 6.03
C ALA A 111 40.92 5.80 5.59
N PRO A 112 41.63 6.76 4.95
CA PRO A 112 41.03 8.02 4.52
C PRO A 112 39.81 7.77 3.62
N GLY A 113 38.73 8.51 3.85
CA GLY A 113 37.49 8.38 3.08
C GLY A 113 36.63 7.15 3.42
N SER A 114 37.09 6.24 4.27
CA SER A 114 36.23 5.15 4.74
C SER A 114 35.04 5.70 5.56
N PRO A 115 33.85 5.10 5.50
CA PRO A 115 32.72 5.52 6.31
C PRO A 115 33.04 5.56 7.81
N LEU A 116 33.87 4.63 8.30
CA LEU A 116 34.34 4.62 9.68
C LEU A 116 35.20 5.84 10.02
N ALA A 117 36.11 6.26 9.15
CA ALA A 117 36.92 7.46 9.36
C ALA A 117 36.06 8.73 9.43
N ILE A 118 35.15 8.88 8.48
CA ILE A 118 34.27 10.06 8.37
C ILE A 118 33.36 10.17 9.62
N VAL A 119 32.73 9.06 10.02
CA VAL A 119 31.86 9.05 11.20
C VAL A 119 32.66 9.20 12.50
N ALA A 120 33.82 8.56 12.62
CA ALA A 120 34.65 8.69 13.82
C ALA A 120 35.08 10.15 14.05
N GLU A 121 35.49 10.86 12.99
CA GLU A 121 35.84 12.27 13.05
C GLU A 121 34.64 13.14 13.47
N ALA A 122 33.45 12.88 12.92
CA ALA A 122 32.23 13.59 13.29
C ALA A 122 31.83 13.36 14.76
N VAL A 123 32.07 12.16 15.32
CA VAL A 123 31.77 11.88 16.73
C VAL A 123 32.85 12.43 17.67
N VAL A 124 34.12 12.39 17.26
CA VAL A 124 35.25 12.93 18.05
C VAL A 124 35.28 14.46 18.06
N SER A 125 34.77 15.11 17.02
CA SER A 125 34.57 16.57 17.01
C SER A 125 33.33 17.02 17.80
N GLY A 126 32.49 16.08 18.25
CA GLY A 126 31.23 16.37 18.94
C GLY A 126 30.09 16.78 18.00
N ARG A 127 30.29 16.73 16.68
CA ARG A 127 29.25 17.02 15.69
C ARG A 127 28.13 15.98 15.70
N LEU A 128 28.46 14.72 16.00
CA LEU A 128 27.49 13.64 16.19
C LEU A 128 27.63 13.00 17.56
N ASP A 129 26.51 12.61 18.17
CA ASP A 129 26.56 11.69 19.30
C ASP A 129 26.88 10.25 18.83
N PRO A 130 27.45 9.38 19.69
CA PRO A 130 27.78 8.01 19.33
C PRO A 130 26.60 7.16 18.83
N GLY A 131 25.37 7.41 19.32
CA GLY A 131 24.17 6.73 18.87
C GLY A 131 23.82 7.07 17.43
N THR A 132 23.87 8.35 17.07
CA THR A 132 23.68 8.81 15.69
C THR A 132 24.81 8.34 14.78
N GLY A 133 26.06 8.37 15.23
CA GLY A 133 27.19 7.78 14.49
C GLY A 133 26.98 6.30 14.16
N CYS A 134 26.52 5.49 15.13
CA CYS A 134 26.13 4.09 14.88
C CYS A 134 24.96 3.94 13.90
N ALA A 135 24.03 4.90 13.87
CA ALA A 135 22.95 4.89 12.89
C ALA A 135 23.49 5.16 11.47
N VAL A 136 24.37 6.15 11.33
CA VAL A 136 25.02 6.49 10.04
C VAL A 136 25.85 5.31 9.53
N LEU A 137 26.69 4.68 10.36
CA LEU A 137 27.50 3.53 9.96
C LEU A 137 26.64 2.35 9.48
N ARG A 138 25.52 2.08 10.16
CA ARG A 138 24.59 1.02 9.75
C ARG A 138 23.92 1.33 8.41
N GLU A 139 23.59 2.59 8.15
CA GLU A 139 23.01 2.99 6.87
C GLU A 139 24.05 2.95 5.76
N ALA A 140 25.25 3.50 5.98
CA ALA A 140 26.37 3.44 5.04
C ALA A 140 26.69 2.00 4.64
N ALA A 141 26.75 1.07 5.61
CA ALA A 141 26.99 -0.35 5.33
C ALA A 141 25.87 -1.02 4.51
N ARG A 142 24.62 -0.52 4.57
CA ARG A 142 23.52 -1.03 3.74
C ARG A 142 23.59 -0.49 2.31
N LEU A 143 24.10 0.72 2.14
CA LEU A 143 24.23 1.37 0.84
C LEU A 143 25.50 0.95 0.11
N ASP A 144 26.59 0.67 0.83
CA ASP A 144 27.90 0.28 0.29
C ASP A 144 27.83 -0.69 -0.92
N PRO A 145 27.13 -1.85 -0.84
CA PRO A 145 27.07 -2.78 -1.99
C PRO A 145 26.25 -2.27 -3.18
N LEU A 146 25.52 -1.17 -3.01
CA LEU A 146 24.65 -0.56 -4.03
C LEU A 146 25.29 0.70 -4.65
N LEU A 147 26.36 1.22 -4.06
CA LEU A 147 27.01 2.48 -4.44
C LEU A 147 28.25 2.26 -5.29
N ARG A 148 28.49 3.18 -6.24
CA ARG A 148 29.78 3.22 -6.95
C ARG A 148 30.93 3.39 -5.94
N PRO A 149 32.07 2.68 -6.08
CA PRO A 149 33.12 2.68 -5.06
C PRO A 149 33.70 4.06 -4.77
N ASP A 150 33.79 4.92 -5.78
CA ASP A 150 34.24 6.30 -5.70
C ASP A 150 33.25 7.22 -4.94
N ALA A 151 31.97 6.85 -4.89
CA ALA A 151 30.93 7.64 -4.25
C ALA A 151 30.71 7.30 -2.77
N VAL A 152 31.27 6.19 -2.27
CA VAL A 152 31.12 5.76 -0.85
C VAL A 152 31.55 6.86 0.14
N PRO A 153 32.71 7.55 -0.02
CA PRO A 153 33.09 8.63 0.89
C PRO A 153 32.12 9.81 0.85
N THR A 154 31.68 10.20 -0.35
CA THR A 154 30.73 11.30 -0.56
C THR A 154 29.40 11.02 0.11
N VAL A 155 28.84 9.82 -0.07
CA VAL A 155 27.59 9.42 0.55
C VAL A 155 27.72 9.33 2.07
N ALA A 156 28.84 8.80 2.59
CA ALA A 156 29.07 8.75 4.03
C ALA A 156 29.14 10.15 4.66
N ALA A 157 29.80 11.12 4.01
CA ALA A 157 29.84 12.51 4.44
C ALA A 157 28.43 13.15 4.42
N ALA A 158 27.69 12.95 3.33
CA ALA A 158 26.31 13.44 3.23
C ALA A 158 25.41 12.87 4.33
N LEU A 159 25.53 11.57 4.66
CA LEU A 159 24.79 10.96 5.76
C LEU A 159 25.15 11.57 7.12
N VAL A 160 26.41 11.94 7.35
CA VAL A 160 26.85 12.65 8.56
C VAL A 160 26.21 14.03 8.64
N ASP A 161 26.28 14.81 7.56
CA ASP A 161 25.69 16.16 7.51
C ASP A 161 24.18 16.12 7.79
N LEU A 162 23.47 15.21 7.11
CA LEU A 162 22.04 14.99 7.28
C LEU A 162 21.67 14.60 8.71
N ALA A 163 22.46 13.71 9.31
CA ALA A 163 22.19 13.22 10.65
C ALA A 163 22.50 14.27 11.73
N ALA A 164 23.49 15.14 11.51
CA ALA A 164 23.82 16.24 12.41
C ALA A 164 22.70 17.29 12.44
N ASP A 165 22.15 17.64 11.28
CA ASP A 165 21.18 18.74 11.17
C ASP A 165 19.74 18.31 11.47
N TRP A 166 19.38 17.06 11.11
CA TRP A 166 17.98 16.60 11.10
C TRP A 166 17.74 15.27 11.82
N GLY A 167 18.80 14.67 12.35
CA GLY A 167 18.74 13.38 13.03
C GLY A 167 18.63 12.15 12.12
N PRO A 168 18.72 10.94 12.71
CA PRO A 168 18.88 9.67 11.98
C PRO A 168 17.59 9.13 11.32
N SER A 169 16.43 9.75 11.52
CA SER A 169 15.20 9.40 10.81
C SER A 169 15.22 9.96 9.39
N THR A 170 15.65 11.21 9.25
CA THR A 170 15.63 11.97 7.98
C THR A 170 16.63 11.42 6.98
N MET A 171 17.82 10.97 7.40
CA MET A 171 18.80 10.37 6.48
C MET A 171 18.25 9.14 5.71
N ARG A 172 17.33 8.39 6.32
CA ARG A 172 16.77 7.16 5.73
C ARG A 172 15.76 7.43 4.61
N SER A 173 15.07 8.58 4.63
CA SER A 173 14.13 8.94 3.56
C SER A 173 14.83 9.30 2.25
N LEU A 174 16.13 9.62 2.31
CA LEU A 174 16.92 10.03 1.15
C LEU A 174 17.62 8.89 0.41
N ARG A 175 17.52 7.66 0.92
CA ARG A 175 18.10 6.48 0.28
C ARG A 175 17.80 6.39 -1.23
N PRO A 176 16.55 6.53 -1.71
CA PRO A 176 16.26 6.43 -3.14
C PRO A 176 17.03 7.46 -3.97
N ARG A 177 17.22 8.68 -3.44
CA ARG A 177 17.92 9.76 -4.12
C ARG A 177 19.43 9.56 -4.14
N LEU A 178 20.00 9.09 -3.03
CA LEU A 178 21.42 8.72 -2.96
C LEU A 178 21.74 7.57 -3.93
N LEU A 179 20.84 6.58 -4.06
CA LEU A 179 21.00 5.50 -5.03
C LEU A 179 20.81 5.97 -6.48
N ALA A 180 19.88 6.89 -6.74
CA ALA A 180 19.68 7.45 -8.07
C ALA A 180 20.94 8.14 -8.60
N GLU A 181 21.69 8.81 -7.73
CA GLU A 181 22.84 9.63 -8.12
C GLU A 181 24.19 8.91 -7.97
N HIS A 182 24.35 8.14 -6.91
CA HIS A 182 25.62 7.52 -6.53
C HIS A 182 25.58 6.00 -6.60
N GLY A 183 24.42 5.41 -6.89
CA GLY A 183 24.26 3.97 -7.05
C GLY A 183 24.93 3.42 -8.31
N HIS A 184 25.20 2.12 -8.31
CA HIS A 184 25.49 1.39 -9.54
C HIS A 184 24.27 1.37 -10.47
N HIS A 185 24.49 1.10 -11.75
CA HIS A 185 23.40 0.97 -12.72
C HIS A 185 22.39 -0.11 -12.26
N GLY A 186 21.10 0.22 -12.26
CA GLY A 186 20.02 -0.67 -11.78
C GLY A 186 19.83 -0.72 -10.27
N ALA A 187 20.69 -0.11 -9.45
CA ALA A 187 20.60 -0.22 -7.99
C ALA A 187 19.30 0.35 -7.39
N LEU A 188 18.75 1.41 -8.00
CA LEU A 188 17.46 1.97 -7.62
C LEU A 188 16.31 1.07 -8.07
N ASP A 189 16.41 0.49 -9.27
CA ASP A 189 15.40 -0.41 -9.82
C ASP A 189 15.32 -1.68 -8.95
N ASP A 190 16.46 -2.28 -8.61
CA ASP A 190 16.55 -3.41 -7.67
C ASP A 190 15.94 -3.09 -6.30
N LEU A 191 16.04 -1.84 -5.85
CA LEU A 191 15.38 -1.41 -4.61
C LEU A 191 13.86 -1.40 -4.78
N HIS A 192 13.35 -0.85 -5.88
CA HIS A 192 11.92 -0.79 -6.17
C HIS A 192 11.32 -2.19 -6.41
N ASP A 193 12.01 -3.06 -7.13
CA ASP A 193 11.60 -4.44 -7.38
C ASP A 193 11.46 -5.25 -6.10
N ARG A 194 12.39 -5.06 -5.14
CA ARG A 194 12.29 -5.67 -3.81
C ARG A 194 11.07 -5.19 -3.03
N LEU A 195 10.59 -3.96 -3.27
CA LEU A 195 9.37 -3.44 -2.64
C LEU A 195 8.09 -3.97 -3.29
N ALA A 196 8.13 -4.38 -4.56
CA ALA A 196 6.95 -4.86 -5.28
C ALA A 196 6.28 -6.05 -4.58
N ALA A 197 7.06 -6.96 -3.98
CA ALA A 197 6.53 -8.08 -3.21
C ALA A 197 5.79 -7.68 -1.91
N ALA A 198 6.05 -6.48 -1.40
CA ALA A 198 5.39 -5.96 -0.20
C ALA A 198 4.13 -5.15 -0.52
N ALA A 199 3.93 -4.73 -1.78
CA ALA A 199 2.73 -4.03 -2.21
C ALA A 199 1.50 -4.92 -2.07
N ARG A 200 0.47 -4.42 -1.38
CA ARG A 200 -0.75 -5.18 -1.08
C ARG A 200 -1.90 -4.26 -0.72
N LEU A 201 -3.10 -4.72 -1.03
CA LEU A 201 -4.36 -4.17 -0.53
C LEU A 201 -5.03 -5.24 0.33
N SER A 202 -5.42 -4.89 1.56
CA SER A 202 -6.12 -5.84 2.44
C SER A 202 -7.50 -6.21 1.91
N MET A 203 -8.06 -7.30 2.43
CA MET A 203 -9.51 -7.52 2.36
C MET A 203 -10.27 -6.42 3.13
N PRO A 204 -11.52 -6.10 2.78
CA PRO A 204 -12.33 -5.14 3.52
C PRO A 204 -12.53 -5.60 4.96
N ARG A 205 -12.42 -4.67 5.91
CA ARG A 205 -12.79 -4.88 7.32
C ARG A 205 -13.86 -3.88 7.70
N ILE A 206 -15.02 -4.36 8.10
CA ILE A 206 -16.11 -3.48 8.55
C ILE A 206 -15.84 -3.13 10.02
N GLU A 207 -15.59 -1.85 10.30
CA GLU A 207 -15.45 -1.30 11.64
C GLU A 207 -16.82 -0.91 12.24
N SER A 208 -16.83 -0.58 13.53
CA SER A 208 -18.00 -0.06 14.22
C SER A 208 -18.61 1.13 13.48
N GLY A 209 -19.91 1.06 13.18
CA GLY A 209 -20.63 2.10 12.44
C GLY A 209 -20.63 1.92 10.92
N ASP A 210 -20.45 0.68 10.42
CA ASP A 210 -20.54 0.29 9.01
C ASP A 210 -19.51 0.95 8.06
N LEU A 211 -18.44 1.52 8.62
CA LEU A 211 -17.30 2.00 7.87
C LEU A 211 -16.44 0.82 7.42
N THR A 212 -16.04 0.79 6.15
CA THR A 212 -15.16 -0.25 5.62
C THR A 212 -13.71 0.25 5.54
N GLU A 213 -12.82 -0.37 6.31
CA GLU A 213 -11.39 -0.12 6.30
C GLU A 213 -10.66 -0.99 5.26
N TYR A 214 -9.70 -0.37 4.57
CA TYR A 214 -8.69 -1.05 3.77
C TYR A 214 -7.29 -0.60 4.20
N GLN A 215 -6.35 -1.54 4.31
CA GLN A 215 -4.92 -1.25 4.47
C GLN A 215 -4.22 -1.39 3.12
N LEU A 216 -3.68 -0.28 2.62
CA LEU A 216 -3.02 -0.18 1.33
C LEU A 216 -1.51 0.08 1.50
N TRP A 217 -0.71 -0.77 0.89
CA TRP A 217 0.75 -0.66 0.82
C TRP A 217 1.13 -0.64 -0.66
N MET A 218 1.92 0.37 -1.06
CA MET A 218 2.20 0.64 -2.47
C MET A 218 3.70 0.78 -2.69
N THR A 219 4.16 0.40 -3.88
CA THR A 219 5.49 0.83 -4.36
C THR A 219 5.49 2.34 -4.61
N PRO A 220 6.68 2.99 -4.66
CA PRO A 220 6.77 4.41 -5.02
C PRO A 220 6.11 4.74 -6.36
N GLU A 221 6.26 3.87 -7.36
CA GLU A 221 5.62 3.99 -8.67
C GLU A 221 4.09 3.97 -8.57
N GLN A 222 3.53 2.94 -7.91
CA GLN A 222 2.09 2.81 -7.75
C GLN A 222 1.50 4.00 -6.97
N ALA A 223 2.18 4.45 -5.92
CA ALA A 223 1.78 5.63 -5.16
C ALA A 223 1.80 6.90 -6.01
N ALA A 224 2.82 7.09 -6.85
CA ALA A 224 2.90 8.22 -7.76
C ALA A 224 1.72 8.25 -8.75
N VAL A 225 1.37 7.09 -9.33
CA VAL A 225 0.21 6.95 -10.22
C VAL A 225 -1.11 7.27 -9.48
N LEU A 226 -1.29 6.75 -8.27
CA LEU A 226 -2.49 7.03 -7.47
C LEU A 226 -2.60 8.51 -7.09
N GLU A 227 -1.52 9.14 -6.63
CA GLU A 227 -1.53 10.56 -6.27
C GLU A 227 -1.75 11.46 -7.49
N ALA A 228 -1.25 11.08 -8.67
CA ALA A 228 -1.53 11.81 -9.90
C ALA A 228 -3.03 11.78 -10.27
N ALA A 229 -3.73 10.68 -9.98
CA ALA A 229 -5.17 10.54 -10.24
C ALA A 229 -6.04 11.21 -9.15
N VAL A 230 -5.72 11.00 -7.87
CA VAL A 230 -6.52 11.47 -6.73
C VAL A 230 -6.22 12.94 -6.38
N GLY A 231 -4.99 13.40 -6.59
CA GLY A 231 -4.53 14.74 -6.21
C GLY A 231 -5.41 15.86 -6.76
N PRO A 232 -5.64 15.93 -8.09
CA PRO A 232 -6.49 16.96 -8.70
C PRO A 232 -7.93 16.94 -8.18
N LEU A 233 -8.50 15.74 -7.97
CA LEU A 233 -9.90 15.55 -7.56
C LEU A 233 -10.15 15.78 -6.06
N SER A 234 -9.09 15.80 -5.25
CA SER A 234 -9.19 15.96 -3.78
C SER A 234 -8.83 17.36 -3.28
N ALA A 235 -8.54 18.29 -4.20
CA ALA A 235 -8.31 19.69 -3.89
C ALA A 235 -9.58 20.32 -3.27
N PRO A 236 -9.45 21.22 -2.28
CA PRO A 236 -10.58 22.02 -1.82
C PRO A 236 -11.18 22.82 -2.99
N ALA A 237 -12.49 22.67 -3.23
CA ALA A 237 -13.19 23.40 -4.29
C ALA A 237 -14.46 24.05 -3.72
N PRO A 238 -14.62 25.39 -3.84
CA PRO A 238 -15.81 26.06 -3.32
C PRO A 238 -17.08 25.50 -3.95
N ASN A 239 -18.20 25.63 -3.24
CA ASN A 239 -19.50 25.21 -3.77
C ASN A 239 -19.83 26.01 -5.04
N ASP A 240 -20.15 25.33 -6.13
CA ASP A 240 -20.42 25.97 -7.43
C ASP A 240 -21.67 26.86 -7.44
N GLU A 241 -22.64 26.60 -6.56
CA GLU A 241 -23.90 27.35 -6.45
C GLU A 241 -23.83 28.48 -5.41
N THR A 242 -23.21 28.23 -4.25
CA THR A 242 -23.18 29.19 -3.12
C THR A 242 -21.87 29.96 -2.99
N GLY A 243 -20.79 29.51 -3.65
CA GLY A 243 -19.45 30.08 -3.53
C GLY A 243 -18.76 29.81 -2.19
N GLU A 244 -19.39 29.06 -1.28
CA GLU A 244 -18.86 28.81 0.06
C GLU A 244 -17.59 27.93 0.01
N PRO A 245 -16.60 28.19 0.88
CA PRO A 245 -15.40 27.38 0.95
C PRO A 245 -15.66 25.90 1.27
N ASP A 246 -14.84 25.02 0.71
CA ASP A 246 -14.91 23.58 1.00
C ASP A 246 -14.35 23.23 2.37
N LEU A 247 -15.25 23.07 3.34
CA LEU A 247 -14.92 22.70 4.71
C LEU A 247 -14.73 21.18 4.91
N ARG A 248 -14.85 20.34 3.87
CA ARG A 248 -14.66 18.90 4.02
C ARG A 248 -13.23 18.58 4.46
N PRO A 249 -13.03 17.68 5.44
CA PRO A 249 -11.70 17.21 5.81
C PRO A 249 -10.97 16.57 4.63
N ALA A 250 -9.64 16.70 4.59
CA ALA A 250 -8.82 16.17 3.50
C ALA A 250 -9.03 14.65 3.27
N GLY A 251 -9.20 13.87 4.34
CA GLY A 251 -9.49 12.44 4.25
C GLY A 251 -10.79 12.14 3.49
N ARG A 252 -11.85 12.90 3.76
CA ARG A 252 -13.15 12.77 3.08
C ARG A 252 -13.04 13.09 1.59
N ARG A 253 -12.38 14.20 1.24
CA ARG A 253 -12.16 14.55 -0.18
C ARG A 253 -11.36 13.49 -0.93
N ARG A 254 -10.36 12.90 -0.28
CA ARG A 254 -9.50 11.87 -0.89
C ARG A 254 -10.24 10.56 -1.16
N VAL A 255 -11.12 10.11 -0.25
CA VAL A 255 -11.91 8.89 -0.51
C VAL A 255 -12.99 9.13 -1.58
N GLU A 256 -13.60 10.32 -1.60
CA GLU A 256 -14.55 10.70 -2.65
C GLU A 256 -13.84 10.77 -4.03
N ALA A 257 -12.65 11.38 -4.08
CA ALA A 257 -11.81 11.42 -5.29
C ALA A 257 -11.41 10.03 -5.80
N LEU A 258 -10.97 9.13 -4.91
CA LEU A 258 -10.65 7.75 -5.29
C LEU A 258 -11.88 7.00 -5.82
N THR A 259 -13.04 7.22 -5.20
CA THR A 259 -14.31 6.64 -5.67
C THR A 259 -14.65 7.12 -7.07
N GLU A 260 -14.42 8.41 -7.35
CA GLU A 260 -14.65 9.00 -8.67
C GLU A 260 -13.70 8.43 -9.74
N VAL A 261 -12.41 8.25 -9.43
CA VAL A 261 -11.46 7.56 -10.33
C VAL A 261 -11.96 6.16 -10.70
N CYS A 262 -12.44 5.39 -9.72
CA CYS A 262 -12.99 4.05 -9.94
C CYS A 262 -14.25 4.07 -10.82
N ARG A 263 -15.13 5.06 -10.62
CA ARG A 263 -16.34 5.24 -11.45
C ARG A 263 -16.00 5.60 -12.88
N ALA A 264 -15.11 6.58 -13.08
CA ALA A 264 -14.65 6.98 -14.41
C ALA A 264 -14.00 5.80 -15.17
N SER A 265 -13.14 5.03 -14.51
CA SER A 265 -12.56 3.82 -15.10
C SER A 265 -13.62 2.78 -15.49
N SER A 266 -14.65 2.61 -14.65
CA SER A 266 -15.73 1.65 -14.92
C SER A 266 -16.62 2.10 -16.09
N ALA A 267 -16.86 3.40 -16.22
CA ALA A 267 -17.60 4.00 -17.33
C ALA A 267 -16.87 3.80 -18.67
N VAL A 268 -15.56 4.08 -18.73
CA VAL A 268 -14.74 3.85 -19.92
C VAL A 268 -14.78 2.37 -20.35
N ALA A 269 -14.70 1.44 -19.39
CA ALA A 269 -14.80 0.01 -19.68
C ALA A 269 -16.20 -0.40 -20.20
N ALA A 270 -17.26 0.24 -19.70
CA ALA A 270 -18.63 0.01 -20.16
C ALA A 270 -18.84 0.53 -21.59
N ASP A 271 -18.34 1.72 -21.91
CA ASP A 271 -18.43 2.31 -23.25
C ASP A 271 -17.67 1.45 -24.28
N ALA A 272 -16.45 1.01 -23.94
CA ALA A 272 -15.66 0.12 -24.80
C ALA A 272 -16.36 -1.23 -25.06
N ALA A 273 -17.14 -1.74 -24.10
CA ALA A 273 -17.90 -2.97 -24.26
C ALA A 273 -19.19 -2.78 -25.10
N GLY A 274 -19.62 -1.55 -25.35
CA GLY A 274 -20.87 -1.21 -26.05
C GLY A 274 -22.15 -1.63 -25.30
N ASP A 275 -22.01 -2.15 -24.09
CA ASP A 275 -23.08 -2.66 -23.23
C ASP A 275 -22.61 -2.67 -21.76
N PRO A 276 -23.23 -1.87 -20.88
CA PRO A 276 -22.91 -1.81 -19.46
C PRO A 276 -22.97 -3.17 -18.75
N SER A 277 -23.79 -4.11 -19.24
CA SER A 277 -23.91 -5.45 -18.69
C SER A 277 -22.69 -6.35 -18.95
N GLY A 278 -21.84 -5.98 -19.92
CA GLY A 278 -20.68 -6.73 -20.36
C GLY A 278 -19.38 -6.31 -19.68
N SER A 279 -19.36 -5.17 -18.98
CA SER A 279 -18.19 -4.70 -18.25
C SER A 279 -17.82 -5.68 -17.12
N PRO A 280 -16.54 -6.00 -16.91
CA PRO A 280 -16.10 -6.78 -15.76
C PRO A 280 -16.28 -6.02 -14.43
N ALA A 281 -16.49 -4.70 -14.47
CA ALA A 281 -16.66 -3.83 -13.31
C ALA A 281 -18.13 -3.38 -13.20
N VAL A 282 -19.01 -4.28 -12.74
CA VAL A 282 -20.44 -3.98 -12.53
C VAL A 282 -20.82 -4.25 -11.08
N LEU A 283 -21.40 -3.25 -10.43
CA LEU A 283 -22.01 -3.42 -9.11
C LEU A 283 -23.32 -4.20 -9.26
N HIS A 284 -23.38 -5.38 -8.65
CA HIS A 284 -24.60 -6.18 -8.58
C HIS A 284 -25.30 -5.95 -7.24
N VAL A 285 -26.58 -5.54 -7.30
CA VAL A 285 -27.43 -5.37 -6.11
C VAL A 285 -28.74 -6.12 -6.34
N THR A 286 -29.26 -6.78 -5.30
CA THR A 286 -30.66 -7.26 -5.28
C THR A 286 -31.45 -6.47 -4.27
N VAL A 287 -32.71 -6.19 -4.57
CA VAL A 287 -33.66 -5.57 -3.65
C VAL A 287 -35.01 -6.22 -3.90
N ASP A 288 -35.80 -6.40 -2.84
CA ASP A 288 -37.17 -6.87 -3.00
C ASP A 288 -38.01 -5.78 -3.72
N LEU A 289 -38.90 -6.20 -4.62
CA LEU A 289 -39.71 -5.26 -5.39
C LEU A 289 -40.62 -4.43 -4.49
N ALA A 290 -41.20 -5.04 -3.45
CA ALA A 290 -42.07 -4.33 -2.52
C ALA A 290 -41.29 -3.27 -1.72
N ASP A 291 -40.06 -3.61 -1.29
CA ASP A 291 -39.15 -2.66 -0.61
C ASP A 291 -38.73 -1.50 -1.51
N LEU A 292 -38.45 -1.79 -2.78
CA LEU A 292 -38.12 -0.75 -3.76
C LEU A 292 -39.29 0.20 -4.02
N GLU A 293 -40.52 -0.33 -4.12
CA GLU A 293 -41.75 0.43 -4.34
C GLU A 293 -42.15 1.26 -3.11
N SER A 294 -42.07 0.69 -1.91
CA SER A 294 -42.38 1.37 -0.64
C SER A 294 -41.28 2.31 -0.16
N ARG A 295 -40.10 2.29 -0.80
CA ARG A 295 -38.88 2.96 -0.33
C ARG A 295 -38.42 2.50 1.06
N SER A 296 -38.77 1.28 1.45
CA SER A 296 -38.33 0.64 2.70
C SER A 296 -37.24 -0.40 2.45
N GLY A 297 -36.78 -1.05 3.53
CA GLY A 297 -35.82 -2.14 3.44
C GLY A 297 -34.43 -1.70 2.99
N ALA A 298 -33.72 -2.59 2.31
CA ALA A 298 -32.37 -2.37 1.79
C ALA A 298 -32.12 -3.25 0.56
N GLY A 299 -31.22 -2.79 -0.31
CA GLY A 299 -30.63 -3.68 -1.31
C GLY A 299 -29.36 -4.33 -0.79
N GLU A 300 -29.13 -5.58 -1.20
CA GLU A 300 -27.98 -6.40 -0.84
C GLU A 300 -26.98 -6.42 -2.02
N VAL A 301 -25.73 -6.01 -1.78
CA VAL A 301 -24.63 -6.15 -2.75
C VAL A 301 -24.32 -7.63 -2.95
N LEU A 302 -24.13 -8.05 -4.21
CA LEU A 302 -23.82 -9.42 -4.56
C LEU A 302 -22.48 -9.60 -5.27
N GLY A 303 -21.88 -10.76 -5.04
CA GLY A 303 -20.93 -11.37 -5.96
C GLY A 303 -19.52 -10.81 -5.90
N SER A 304 -19.28 -9.77 -5.09
CA SER A 304 -17.96 -9.19 -4.80
C SER A 304 -17.47 -9.58 -3.40
N VAL A 305 -16.31 -9.08 -2.99
CA VAL A 305 -15.83 -9.25 -1.59
C VAL A 305 -16.66 -8.45 -0.57
N ALA A 306 -17.54 -7.56 -1.04
CA ALA A 306 -18.52 -6.82 -0.24
C ALA A 306 -19.92 -7.47 -0.29
N ASP A 307 -20.00 -8.78 -0.61
CA ASP A 307 -21.24 -9.57 -0.59
C ASP A 307 -22.01 -9.34 0.72
N SER A 308 -23.33 -9.25 0.62
CA SER A 308 -24.23 -8.97 1.75
C SER A 308 -24.12 -7.58 2.38
N THR A 309 -23.36 -6.65 1.79
CA THR A 309 -23.41 -5.24 2.21
C THR A 309 -24.80 -4.66 1.91
N LEU A 310 -25.43 -4.04 2.91
CA LEU A 310 -26.74 -3.43 2.78
C LEU A 310 -26.62 -1.97 2.35
N LEU A 311 -27.35 -1.61 1.30
CA LEU A 311 -27.43 -0.25 0.79
C LEU A 311 -28.86 0.29 0.94
N PRO A 312 -29.04 1.47 1.54
CA PRO A 312 -30.36 2.10 1.65
C PRO A 312 -30.98 2.36 0.26
N PRO A 313 -32.32 2.29 0.13
CA PRO A 313 -33.00 2.54 -1.14
C PRO A 313 -32.61 3.87 -1.80
N GLU A 314 -32.40 4.94 -1.03
CA GLU A 314 -31.99 6.23 -1.59
C GLU A 314 -30.54 6.26 -2.10
N THR A 315 -29.65 5.48 -1.49
CA THR A 315 -28.30 5.28 -2.05
C THR A 315 -28.38 4.50 -3.35
N LEU A 316 -29.24 3.48 -3.44
CA LEU A 316 -29.44 2.73 -4.68
C LEU A 316 -30.03 3.60 -5.78
N ARG A 317 -31.00 4.47 -5.47
CA ARG A 317 -31.57 5.43 -6.43
C ARG A 317 -30.52 6.42 -6.93
N ARG A 318 -29.68 6.96 -6.03
CA ARG A 318 -28.58 7.84 -6.42
C ARG A 318 -27.58 7.12 -7.33
N LEU A 319 -27.14 5.92 -6.95
CA LEU A 319 -26.25 5.09 -7.77
C LEU A 319 -26.89 4.76 -9.13
N ALA A 320 -28.21 4.57 -9.17
CA ALA A 320 -28.98 4.28 -10.36
C ALA A 320 -29.11 5.49 -11.31
N CYS A 321 -29.12 6.73 -10.79
CA CYS A 321 -29.13 7.94 -11.62
C CYS A 321 -27.85 8.11 -12.44
N ASP A 322 -26.71 7.73 -11.85
CA ASP A 322 -25.38 7.92 -12.44
C ASP A 322 -24.85 6.64 -13.13
N ALA A 323 -25.64 5.56 -13.13
CA ALA A 323 -25.26 4.27 -13.70
C ALA A 323 -26.12 3.90 -14.91
N ALA A 324 -25.49 3.23 -15.88
CA ALA A 324 -26.23 2.55 -16.91
C ALA A 324 -26.84 1.25 -16.35
N LEU A 325 -28.11 1.35 -15.94
CA LEU A 325 -28.85 0.29 -15.28
C LEU A 325 -29.22 -0.84 -16.23
N VAL A 326 -29.11 -2.06 -15.74
CA VAL A 326 -29.66 -3.24 -16.42
C VAL A 326 -30.58 -3.97 -15.45
N PRO A 327 -31.86 -3.55 -15.34
CA PRO A 327 -32.82 -4.16 -14.43
C PRO A 327 -33.13 -5.60 -14.88
N TYR A 328 -33.29 -6.51 -13.92
CA TYR A 328 -33.81 -7.85 -14.20
C TYR A 328 -34.66 -8.31 -13.01
N VAL A 329 -35.87 -8.80 -13.30
CA VAL A 329 -36.80 -9.30 -12.30
C VAL A 329 -36.58 -10.80 -12.14
N LEU A 330 -36.37 -11.24 -10.91
CA LEU A 330 -36.25 -12.66 -10.56
C LEU A 330 -37.63 -13.33 -10.59
N GLY A 331 -38.22 -13.50 -11.77
CA GLY A 331 -39.47 -14.27 -11.96
C GLY A 331 -40.51 -13.68 -12.93
N THR A 332 -41.22 -14.62 -13.58
CA THR A 332 -42.46 -14.60 -14.40
C THR A 332 -42.59 -13.81 -15.70
N ALA A 333 -41.65 -12.97 -16.16
CA ALA A 333 -41.74 -12.43 -17.52
C ALA A 333 -40.39 -12.19 -18.22
N GLY A 334 -40.04 -13.05 -19.18
CA GLY A 334 -39.39 -12.61 -20.43
C GLY A 334 -38.00 -13.11 -20.80
N GLU A 335 -37.15 -13.57 -19.87
CA GLU A 335 -35.79 -13.99 -20.23
C GLU A 335 -35.69 -15.50 -20.55
N VAL A 336 -35.08 -15.83 -21.68
CA VAL A 336 -34.77 -17.22 -22.06
C VAL A 336 -33.60 -17.71 -21.21
N LEU A 337 -33.93 -18.40 -20.11
CA LEU A 337 -32.98 -18.94 -19.15
C LEU A 337 -32.52 -20.37 -19.49
N ASP A 338 -33.15 -21.02 -20.47
CA ASP A 338 -32.81 -22.34 -20.97
C ASP A 338 -32.65 -22.25 -22.49
N VAL A 339 -31.42 -22.43 -22.98
CA VAL A 339 -31.09 -22.36 -24.43
C VAL A 339 -30.70 -23.72 -25.00
N GLY A 340 -30.73 -24.79 -24.19
CA GLY A 340 -30.47 -26.15 -24.61
C GLY A 340 -29.08 -26.31 -25.23
N HIS A 341 -29.00 -26.89 -26.43
CA HIS A 341 -27.74 -27.11 -27.15
C HIS A 341 -27.42 -26.03 -28.20
N VAL A 342 -28.19 -24.94 -28.26
CA VAL A 342 -28.03 -23.90 -29.28
C VAL A 342 -26.75 -23.08 -29.09
N ALA A 343 -26.31 -22.91 -27.83
CA ALA A 343 -25.09 -22.17 -27.52
C ALA A 343 -24.31 -22.85 -26.38
N ARG A 344 -22.99 -22.97 -26.55
CA ARG A 344 -22.09 -23.57 -25.55
C ARG A 344 -21.91 -22.68 -24.32
N LEU A 345 -21.89 -21.37 -24.49
CA LEU A 345 -21.60 -20.43 -23.40
C LEU A 345 -22.91 -19.95 -22.76
N PHE A 346 -22.94 -19.91 -21.43
CA PHE A 346 -24.04 -19.32 -20.69
C PHE A 346 -24.23 -17.85 -21.06
N THR A 347 -25.47 -17.47 -21.36
CA THR A 347 -25.86 -16.10 -21.69
C THR A 347 -25.61 -15.17 -20.51
N ARG A 348 -25.60 -13.85 -20.76
CA ARG A 348 -25.42 -12.86 -19.69
C ARG A 348 -26.54 -12.96 -18.65
N ALA A 349 -27.79 -13.11 -19.10
CA ALA A 349 -28.96 -13.36 -18.27
C ALA A 349 -28.76 -14.59 -17.36
N GLN A 350 -28.31 -15.70 -17.94
CA GLN A 350 -28.05 -16.92 -17.17
C GLN A 350 -26.95 -16.72 -16.12
N ARG A 351 -25.85 -16.06 -16.48
CA ARG A 351 -24.74 -15.78 -15.55
C ARG A 351 -25.17 -14.89 -14.38
N ARG A 352 -26.01 -13.89 -14.62
CA ARG A 352 -26.56 -13.02 -13.57
C ARG A 352 -27.43 -13.79 -12.59
N LEU A 353 -28.35 -14.61 -13.10
CA LEU A 353 -29.17 -15.47 -12.26
C LEU A 353 -28.31 -16.42 -11.41
N LEU A 354 -27.24 -16.96 -11.98
CA LEU A 354 -26.31 -17.81 -11.25
C LEU A 354 -25.58 -17.06 -10.13
N ARG A 355 -25.21 -15.78 -10.31
CA ARG A 355 -24.63 -14.96 -9.23
C ARG A 355 -25.60 -14.85 -8.05
N THR A 356 -26.87 -14.60 -8.31
CA THR A 356 -27.89 -14.51 -7.26
C THR A 356 -28.17 -15.86 -6.59
N ARG A 357 -28.29 -16.93 -7.39
CA ARG A 357 -28.64 -18.27 -6.89
C ARG A 357 -27.49 -18.91 -6.11
N ASP A 358 -26.27 -18.76 -6.60
CA ASP A 358 -25.10 -19.48 -6.07
C ASP A 358 -24.29 -18.63 -5.07
N ARG A 359 -24.42 -17.29 -5.11
CA ARG A 359 -23.71 -16.29 -4.28
C ARG A 359 -22.16 -16.35 -4.31
N GLY A 360 -21.57 -17.34 -4.96
CA GLY A 360 -20.13 -17.55 -5.03
C GLY A 360 -19.79 -18.94 -5.56
N CYS A 361 -18.57 -19.41 -5.30
CA CYS A 361 -18.16 -20.76 -5.69
C CYS A 361 -18.96 -21.82 -4.91
N THR A 362 -19.74 -22.63 -5.62
CA THR A 362 -20.63 -23.66 -5.02
C THR A 362 -19.90 -24.87 -4.43
N TYR A 363 -18.59 -25.02 -4.69
CA TYR A 363 -17.80 -26.11 -4.11
C TYR A 363 -17.78 -26.03 -2.58
N PRO A 364 -18.05 -27.13 -1.85
CA PRO A 364 -18.18 -27.11 -0.40
C PRO A 364 -16.96 -26.49 0.32
N GLY A 365 -17.22 -25.51 1.19
CA GLY A 365 -16.19 -24.84 1.99
C GLY A 365 -15.40 -23.75 1.26
N CYS A 366 -15.75 -23.41 0.02
CA CYS A 366 -15.15 -22.27 -0.68
C CYS A 366 -15.90 -20.98 -0.39
N THR A 367 -15.16 -19.90 -0.14
CA THR A 367 -15.70 -18.54 0.06
C THR A 367 -15.36 -17.59 -1.08
N ALA A 368 -14.93 -18.12 -2.24
CA ALA A 368 -14.59 -17.28 -3.38
C ALA A 368 -15.86 -16.57 -3.90
N PRO A 369 -15.84 -15.24 -4.05
CA PRO A 369 -17.01 -14.46 -4.48
C PRO A 369 -17.35 -14.77 -5.94
N ALA A 370 -18.59 -14.52 -6.34
CA ALA A 370 -19.08 -14.88 -7.68
C ALA A 370 -18.27 -14.24 -8.82
N ASP A 371 -17.66 -13.07 -8.61
CA ASP A 371 -16.79 -12.39 -9.57
C ASP A 371 -15.54 -13.19 -9.92
N TRP A 372 -15.11 -14.09 -9.03
CA TRP A 372 -13.95 -14.97 -9.24
C TRP A 372 -14.34 -16.31 -9.87
N THR A 373 -15.62 -16.49 -10.23
CA THR A 373 -16.17 -17.75 -10.69
C THR A 373 -16.54 -17.76 -12.16
N ARG A 374 -16.64 -18.97 -12.72
CA ARG A 374 -17.17 -19.23 -14.05
C ARG A 374 -18.35 -20.20 -13.93
N ALA A 375 -19.34 -20.04 -14.80
CA ALA A 375 -20.46 -20.97 -14.91
C ALA A 375 -19.98 -22.28 -15.54
N HIS A 376 -20.18 -23.37 -14.80
CA HIS A 376 -19.78 -24.72 -15.13
C HIS A 376 -21.00 -25.58 -15.45
N HIS A 377 -20.95 -26.35 -16.53
CA HIS A 377 -21.97 -27.34 -16.84
C HIS A 377 -21.79 -28.59 -15.99
N VAL A 378 -22.79 -28.94 -15.17
CA VAL A 378 -22.80 -30.11 -14.28
C VAL A 378 -22.71 -31.41 -15.06
N ARG A 379 -23.56 -31.62 -16.07
CA ARG A 379 -23.29 -32.52 -17.19
C ARG A 379 -22.48 -31.71 -18.19
N HIS A 380 -21.23 -32.09 -18.43
CA HIS A 380 -20.36 -31.29 -19.28
C HIS A 380 -20.97 -31.12 -20.68
N TRP A 381 -20.78 -29.94 -21.27
CA TRP A 381 -21.22 -29.66 -22.63
C TRP A 381 -20.71 -30.69 -23.65
N ALA A 382 -19.43 -31.07 -23.54
CA ALA A 382 -18.80 -32.08 -24.41
C ALA A 382 -19.47 -33.46 -24.32
N ASP A 383 -20.20 -33.73 -23.24
CA ASP A 383 -20.93 -34.97 -22.99
C ASP A 383 -22.45 -34.81 -23.23
N GLY A 384 -22.84 -33.75 -23.95
CA GLY A 384 -24.23 -33.45 -24.30
C GLY A 384 -25.03 -32.83 -23.16
N GLY A 385 -24.40 -32.08 -22.26
CA GLY A 385 -25.14 -31.27 -21.27
C GLY A 385 -25.69 -29.98 -21.88
N PRO A 386 -26.94 -29.57 -21.58
CA PRO A 386 -27.51 -28.34 -22.11
C PRO A 386 -26.99 -27.10 -21.35
N THR A 387 -27.00 -25.95 -22.01
CA THR A 387 -26.72 -24.65 -21.39
C THR A 387 -28.00 -24.10 -20.77
N ASP A 388 -28.41 -24.73 -19.68
CA ASP A 388 -29.63 -24.44 -18.92
C ASP A 388 -29.27 -24.15 -17.46
N ILE A 389 -30.07 -23.33 -16.77
CA ILE A 389 -29.78 -22.95 -15.37
C ILE A 389 -29.76 -24.16 -14.44
N THR A 390 -30.59 -25.15 -14.73
CA THR A 390 -30.69 -26.41 -13.98
C THR A 390 -29.48 -27.32 -14.18
N ASN A 391 -28.64 -27.06 -15.19
CA ASN A 391 -27.39 -27.78 -15.45
C ASN A 391 -26.14 -26.94 -15.16
N ALA A 392 -26.29 -25.81 -14.45
CA ALA A 392 -25.21 -24.85 -14.23
C ALA A 392 -24.83 -24.74 -12.76
N ALA A 393 -23.56 -24.46 -12.47
CA ALA A 393 -23.05 -24.11 -11.15
C ALA A 393 -21.86 -23.13 -11.25
N LEU A 394 -21.74 -22.17 -10.34
CA LEU A 394 -20.56 -21.30 -10.27
C LEU A 394 -19.39 -21.99 -9.57
N LEU A 395 -18.19 -21.92 -10.18
CA LEU A 395 -16.93 -22.43 -9.62
C LEU A 395 -15.77 -21.45 -9.84
N CYS A 396 -14.92 -21.24 -8.84
CA CYS A 396 -13.66 -20.51 -9.00
C CYS A 396 -12.65 -21.33 -9.83
N GLN A 397 -11.63 -20.69 -10.40
CA GLN A 397 -10.66 -21.36 -11.30
C GLN A 397 -10.04 -22.63 -10.69
N ARG A 398 -9.70 -22.60 -9.39
CA ARG A 398 -9.16 -23.75 -8.64
C ARG A 398 -10.13 -24.92 -8.63
N HIS A 399 -11.38 -24.68 -8.22
CA HIS A 399 -12.38 -25.74 -8.09
C HIS A 399 -12.96 -26.18 -9.44
N HIS A 400 -13.02 -25.29 -10.43
CA HIS A 400 -13.34 -25.64 -11.81
C HIS A 400 -12.35 -26.69 -12.34
N THR A 401 -11.06 -26.47 -12.12
CA THR A 401 -10.00 -27.43 -12.47
C THR A 401 -10.13 -28.73 -11.67
N LEU A 402 -10.39 -28.64 -10.36
CA LEU A 402 -10.52 -29.82 -9.48
C LEU A 402 -11.69 -30.72 -9.88
N VAL A 403 -12.86 -30.14 -10.15
CA VAL A 403 -14.07 -30.87 -10.56
C VAL A 403 -13.83 -31.62 -11.86
N HIS A 404 -13.20 -30.98 -12.85
CA HIS A 404 -12.83 -31.67 -14.09
C HIS A 404 -11.80 -32.78 -13.87
N ARG A 405 -10.75 -32.53 -13.07
CA ARG A 405 -9.69 -33.51 -12.78
C ARG A 405 -10.22 -34.74 -12.04
N ARG A 406 -11.11 -34.54 -11.06
CA ARG A 406 -11.68 -35.62 -10.23
C ARG A 406 -12.98 -36.20 -10.79
N ARG A 407 -13.47 -35.66 -11.91
CA ARG A 407 -14.73 -36.04 -12.56
C ARG A 407 -15.87 -36.09 -11.56
N LEU A 408 -16.21 -34.93 -11.00
CA LEU A 408 -17.23 -34.80 -9.96
C LEU A 408 -18.58 -34.36 -10.55
N TRP A 409 -19.67 -34.93 -10.02
CA TRP A 409 -21.06 -34.56 -10.34
C TRP A 409 -21.64 -33.62 -9.27
N ALA A 410 -22.57 -32.76 -9.68
CA ALA A 410 -23.39 -31.98 -8.76
C ALA A 410 -24.88 -32.22 -9.00
N THR A 411 -25.71 -32.01 -7.99
CA THR A 411 -27.16 -31.96 -8.13
C THR A 411 -27.61 -30.53 -7.92
N VAL A 412 -28.27 -29.95 -8.93
CA VAL A 412 -28.88 -28.62 -8.84
C VAL A 412 -30.32 -28.79 -8.37
N ARG A 413 -30.66 -28.17 -7.24
CA ARG A 413 -31.99 -28.25 -6.62
C ARG A 413 -32.80 -27.01 -6.99
N ALA A 414 -34.10 -27.20 -7.25
CA ALA A 414 -35.01 -26.09 -7.57
C ALA A 414 -35.32 -25.18 -6.36
N ARG A 415 -35.14 -25.70 -5.14
CA ARG A 415 -35.21 -24.92 -3.90
C ARG A 415 -33.89 -25.06 -3.15
N PRO A 416 -33.37 -23.97 -2.56
CA PRO A 416 -32.15 -24.03 -1.77
C PRO A 416 -32.34 -24.95 -0.54
N ASP A 417 -31.23 -25.52 -0.06
CA ASP A 417 -31.20 -26.26 1.20
C ASP A 417 -31.41 -25.33 2.41
N ARG A 418 -31.41 -25.90 3.62
CA ARG A 418 -31.53 -25.14 4.88
C ARG A 418 -30.44 -24.07 5.10
N HIS A 419 -29.39 -24.06 4.27
CA HIS A 419 -28.29 -23.10 4.31
C HIS A 419 -28.27 -22.19 3.07
N GLY A 420 -29.37 -22.12 2.30
CA GLY A 420 -29.46 -21.27 1.12
C GLY A 420 -28.77 -21.81 -0.15
N ARG A 421 -28.25 -23.05 -0.14
CA ARG A 421 -27.46 -23.60 -1.25
C ARG A 421 -28.34 -24.35 -2.25
N SER A 422 -28.23 -23.98 -3.52
CA SER A 422 -28.98 -24.62 -4.62
C SER A 422 -28.19 -25.71 -5.36
N VAL A 423 -26.90 -25.90 -5.06
CA VAL A 423 -26.01 -26.87 -5.72
C VAL A 423 -25.32 -27.75 -4.68
N GLU A 424 -25.39 -29.06 -4.88
CA GLU A 424 -24.78 -30.06 -3.98
C GLU A 424 -23.82 -30.97 -4.75
N TRP A 425 -22.55 -31.00 -4.34
CA TRP A 425 -21.49 -31.76 -5.01
C TRP A 425 -21.31 -33.16 -4.40
N ASP A 426 -21.29 -34.19 -5.25
CA ASP A 426 -20.80 -35.53 -4.87
C ASP A 426 -19.28 -35.56 -5.06
N LEU A 427 -18.56 -35.41 -3.94
CA LEU A 427 -17.10 -35.31 -3.91
C LEU A 427 -16.38 -36.65 -4.10
N SER A 428 -17.12 -37.76 -4.27
CA SER A 428 -16.55 -39.07 -4.55
C SER A 428 -15.90 -39.07 -5.93
N PRO A 429 -14.60 -39.38 -6.08
CA PRO A 429 -13.94 -39.40 -7.38
C PRO A 429 -14.71 -40.25 -8.42
N GLY A 430 -14.84 -39.74 -9.65
CA GLY A 430 -15.60 -40.38 -10.72
C GLY A 430 -17.12 -40.38 -10.53
N SER A 431 -17.66 -39.58 -9.61
CA SER A 431 -19.12 -39.45 -9.43
C SER A 431 -19.81 -38.96 -10.71
N TYR A 432 -19.13 -38.13 -11.49
CA TYR A 432 -19.57 -37.71 -12.82
C TYR A 432 -19.84 -38.90 -13.73
N ASP A 433 -18.90 -39.83 -13.85
CA ASP A 433 -19.00 -40.94 -14.80
C ASP A 433 -20.12 -41.91 -14.39
N ARG A 434 -20.31 -42.12 -13.07
CA ARG A 434 -21.40 -42.94 -12.52
C ARG A 434 -22.78 -42.30 -12.75
N ARG A 435 -22.89 -40.99 -12.50
CA ARG A 435 -24.16 -40.25 -12.60
C ARG A 435 -24.55 -39.97 -14.04
N ARG A 436 -23.59 -39.73 -14.94
CA ARG A 436 -23.84 -39.48 -16.36
C ARG A 436 -24.63 -40.62 -17.02
N VAL A 437 -24.32 -41.88 -16.69
CA VAL A 437 -24.98 -43.06 -17.29
C VAL A 437 -26.42 -43.22 -16.81
N THR A 438 -26.73 -42.71 -15.61
CA THR A 438 -28.03 -42.91 -14.94
C THR A 438 -28.92 -41.67 -14.95
N ALA A 439 -28.38 -40.51 -15.32
CA ALA A 439 -29.14 -39.26 -15.39
C ALA A 439 -30.08 -39.27 -16.61
N PRO A 440 -31.39 -39.02 -16.44
CA PRO A 440 -32.30 -38.89 -17.56
C PRO A 440 -31.88 -37.74 -18.47
N ASP A 441 -32.14 -37.89 -19.78
CA ASP A 441 -31.82 -36.84 -20.73
C ASP A 441 -32.69 -35.60 -20.42
N PRO A 442 -32.12 -34.39 -20.29
CA PRO A 442 -32.88 -33.23 -19.81
C PRO A 442 -34.02 -32.80 -20.75
N HIS A 443 -34.02 -33.29 -22.01
CA HIS A 443 -35.00 -32.87 -23.01
C HIS A 443 -35.45 -33.95 -24.01
N PRO A 444 -36.45 -34.81 -23.67
CA PRO A 444 -37.04 -35.72 -24.65
C PRO A 444 -38.08 -35.05 -25.59
N ASP A 445 -38.81 -34.00 -25.17
CA ASP A 445 -40.08 -33.61 -25.84
C ASP A 445 -40.24 -32.16 -26.37
N ARG A 446 -39.20 -31.31 -26.45
CA ARG A 446 -39.41 -29.85 -26.71
C ARG A 446 -39.16 -29.31 -28.12
N VAL A 447 -39.06 -30.15 -29.15
CA VAL A 447 -38.97 -29.66 -30.55
C VAL A 447 -40.35 -29.24 -31.11
N ALA A 448 -41.47 -29.72 -30.54
CA ALA A 448 -42.81 -29.46 -31.10
C ALA A 448 -43.49 -28.15 -30.64
N SER A 449 -43.12 -27.60 -29.47
CA SER A 449 -43.84 -26.45 -28.87
C SER A 449 -43.31 -25.08 -29.28
N ALA A 450 -42.05 -24.98 -29.72
CA ALA A 450 -41.42 -23.70 -30.09
C ALA A 450 -41.98 -23.08 -31.40
N VAL A 451 -42.63 -23.87 -32.25
CA VAL A 451 -43.22 -23.38 -33.51
C VAL A 451 -44.57 -22.66 -33.29
N ARG A 452 -45.26 -22.87 -32.17
CA ARG A 452 -46.60 -22.28 -31.93
C ARG A 452 -46.60 -20.94 -31.20
N ALA A 453 -45.49 -20.54 -30.57
CA ALA A 453 -45.43 -19.31 -29.75
C ALA A 453 -45.01 -18.04 -30.51
N ARG A 454 -44.60 -18.14 -31.78
CA ARG A 454 -44.18 -16.98 -32.61
C ARG A 454 -45.34 -16.07 -33.08
N GLY A 455 -46.57 -16.31 -32.62
CA GLY A 455 -47.79 -15.68 -33.17
C GLY A 455 -48.37 -14.49 -32.41
N ARG A 456 -47.77 -13.97 -31.32
CA ARG A 456 -48.34 -12.82 -30.60
C ARG A 456 -47.28 -11.81 -30.18
N VAL A 457 -47.11 -10.79 -31.03
CA VAL A 457 -46.48 -9.51 -30.68
C VAL A 457 -47.62 -8.51 -30.46
N CYS A 458 -47.64 -7.83 -29.31
CA CYS A 458 -48.46 -6.62 -29.11
C CYS A 458 -47.62 -5.53 -28.44
N GLY A 459 -47.31 -4.48 -29.21
CA GLY A 459 -47.64 -3.07 -28.94
C GLY A 459 -46.98 -2.30 -27.78
N PRO A 460 -46.38 -1.11 -28.02
CA PRO A 460 -45.76 -0.27 -26.99
C PRO A 460 -46.79 0.69 -26.34
N GLY A 461 -46.74 0.85 -25.01
CA GLY A 461 -47.61 1.76 -24.24
C GLY A 461 -46.81 2.73 -23.36
N GLU A 462 -46.66 3.95 -23.90
CA GLU A 462 -46.61 5.30 -23.31
C GLU A 462 -46.08 5.57 -21.87
N ARG A 463 -45.19 6.58 -21.82
CA ARG A 463 -44.68 7.26 -20.62
C ARG A 463 -45.67 8.34 -20.18
N SER A 464 -45.80 8.58 -18.87
CA SER A 464 -46.35 9.82 -18.33
C SER A 464 -45.44 10.39 -17.25
N ALA A 465 -45.32 11.72 -17.28
CA ALA A 465 -44.53 12.59 -16.43
C ALA A 465 -45.34 13.13 -15.22
N ALA A 466 -44.65 13.95 -14.41
CA ALA A 466 -45.08 14.70 -13.20
C ALA A 466 -45.00 13.89 -11.89
N ASP A 467 -44.40 14.32 -10.78
CA ASP A 467 -44.32 15.66 -10.19
C ASP A 467 -43.10 15.84 -9.26
N ARG A 468 -42.53 17.06 -9.21
CA ARG A 468 -41.89 17.68 -8.01
C ARG A 468 -43.03 18.40 -7.23
N PRO A 469 -42.93 18.81 -5.94
CA PRO A 469 -41.72 19.19 -5.18
C PRO A 469 -41.75 18.88 -3.65
N ARG A 470 -40.64 19.15 -2.93
CA ARG A 470 -40.52 20.12 -1.81
C ARG A 470 -39.47 19.72 -0.77
N THR A 471 -38.65 20.72 -0.50
CA THR A 471 -37.61 20.90 0.50
C THR A 471 -38.14 20.82 1.93
N ALA A 472 -37.39 20.20 2.85
CA ALA A 472 -37.51 20.42 4.27
C ALA A 472 -36.13 20.28 4.94
N ASP A 473 -35.73 21.38 5.59
CA ASP A 473 -34.53 21.57 6.40
C ASP A 473 -34.56 20.82 7.75
N ALA A 474 -33.35 20.71 8.33
CA ALA A 474 -32.97 20.59 9.75
C ALA A 474 -32.32 19.24 10.18
N PRO A 475 -31.53 19.23 11.27
CA PRO A 475 -30.27 19.96 11.47
C PRO A 475 -29.10 18.99 11.78
N ALA A 476 -27.88 19.49 11.63
CA ALA A 476 -26.65 18.78 11.97
C ALA A 476 -26.38 18.85 13.49
N ASP A 477 -26.13 17.70 14.11
CA ASP A 477 -25.57 17.60 15.46
C ASP A 477 -24.15 17.02 15.41
N GLY A 478 -23.32 17.57 16.29
CA GLY A 478 -21.86 17.60 16.20
C GLY A 478 -21.15 16.26 16.32
N CYS A 479 -19.99 16.19 15.67
CA CYS A 479 -18.96 15.21 15.96
C CYS A 479 -17.64 15.97 16.08
N ASP A 480 -17.08 15.98 17.28
CA ASP A 480 -15.84 16.66 17.64
C ASP A 480 -14.64 16.22 16.79
N ASP A 481 -13.81 17.21 16.49
CA ASP A 481 -12.59 17.16 15.69
C ASP A 481 -11.55 16.18 16.24
N VAL A 482 -11.15 15.23 15.38
CA VAL A 482 -9.78 14.70 15.38
C VAL A 482 -9.28 14.77 13.94
N VAL A 483 -8.68 15.90 13.57
CA VAL A 483 -7.98 16.07 12.29
C VAL A 483 -6.71 15.22 12.31
N PRO A 484 -6.57 14.18 11.47
CA PRO A 484 -5.28 13.53 11.27
C PRO A 484 -4.41 14.52 10.50
N ARG A 485 -3.31 14.96 11.12
CA ARG A 485 -2.31 15.81 10.45
C ARG A 485 -1.82 15.10 9.18
N PRO A 486 -1.72 15.79 8.03
CA PRO A 486 -1.10 15.22 6.84
C PRO A 486 0.32 14.78 7.18
N GLY A 487 0.70 13.59 6.71
CA GLY A 487 2.08 13.11 6.80
C GLY A 487 3.06 14.13 6.23
N PRO A 488 4.31 14.17 6.73
CA PRO A 488 5.26 15.21 6.37
C PRO A 488 5.53 15.18 4.86
N ARG A 489 5.19 16.27 4.16
CA ARG A 489 5.82 16.58 2.88
C ARG A 489 7.33 16.68 3.13
N PRO A 490 8.20 16.25 2.21
CA PRO A 490 9.62 16.57 2.32
C PRO A 490 9.73 18.09 2.46
N ASP A 491 10.33 18.52 3.57
CA ASP A 491 10.48 19.93 3.92
C ASP A 491 11.11 20.67 2.72
N ARG A 492 10.61 21.86 2.36
CA ARG A 492 11.25 22.69 1.33
C ARG A 492 12.74 22.92 1.65
N ARG A 493 13.11 22.89 2.93
CA ARG A 493 14.51 22.89 3.40
C ARG A 493 15.30 21.64 3.01
N LEU A 494 14.68 20.45 3.06
CA LEU A 494 15.28 19.19 2.62
C LEU A 494 15.56 19.21 1.11
N ALA A 495 14.64 19.76 0.31
CA ALA A 495 14.81 19.89 -1.14
C ALA A 495 15.94 20.87 -1.53
N ALA A 496 15.97 22.06 -0.93
CA ALA A 496 17.03 23.06 -1.17
C ALA A 496 18.42 22.59 -0.69
N MET A 497 18.46 21.82 0.41
CA MET A 497 19.69 21.23 0.92
C MET A 497 20.17 20.06 0.06
N LEU A 498 19.27 19.23 -0.48
CA LEU A 498 19.64 18.21 -1.47
C LEU A 498 20.27 18.86 -2.71
N GLU A 499 19.71 19.98 -3.18
CA GLU A 499 20.34 20.75 -4.28
C GLU A 499 21.72 21.31 -3.89
N ALA A 500 21.93 21.69 -2.63
CA ALA A 500 23.22 22.18 -2.15
C ALA A 500 24.26 21.06 -1.91
N LEU A 501 23.85 19.90 -1.39
CA LEU A 501 24.70 18.74 -1.08
C LEU A 501 25.15 17.99 -2.34
N LEU A 502 24.27 17.89 -3.34
CA LEU A 502 24.50 17.15 -4.58
C LEU A 502 25.20 18.00 -5.65
N GLY A 503 25.39 19.30 -5.36
CA GLY A 503 26.00 20.26 -6.28
C GLY A 503 25.17 20.50 -7.54
N PRO A 504 25.60 21.42 -8.43
CA PRO A 504 25.06 21.44 -9.79
C PRO A 504 25.36 20.09 -10.43
N ARG A 505 24.36 19.48 -11.08
CA ARG A 505 24.57 18.31 -11.94
C ARG A 505 25.82 18.60 -12.79
N GLY A 506 26.85 17.77 -12.65
CA GLY A 506 28.03 17.87 -13.52
C GLY A 506 27.60 17.91 -14.99
N PRO A 507 28.43 18.42 -15.91
CA PRO A 507 28.10 18.39 -17.33
C PRO A 507 27.68 16.96 -17.66
N GLU A 508 26.51 16.85 -18.28
CA GLU A 508 25.96 15.58 -18.74
C GLU A 508 27.10 14.84 -19.44
N PRO A 509 27.44 13.60 -19.02
CA PRO A 509 28.45 12.84 -19.74
C PRO A 509 28.06 12.86 -21.22
N PRO A 510 29.00 13.11 -22.15
CA PRO A 510 28.67 13.24 -23.56
C PRO A 510 27.78 12.06 -23.94
N ASP A 511 26.59 12.38 -24.43
CA ASP A 511 25.56 11.41 -24.72
C ASP A 511 26.16 10.27 -25.57
N PRO A 512 26.24 9.03 -25.05
CA PRO A 512 26.66 7.90 -25.85
C PRO A 512 25.62 7.52 -26.91
N ARG A 513 24.48 8.22 -26.99
CA ARG A 513 23.32 7.93 -27.85
C ARG A 513 23.14 8.95 -28.98
N HIS A 514 24.24 9.31 -29.63
CA HIS A 514 24.20 9.44 -31.08
C HIS A 514 24.37 8.08 -31.78
N ASP A 515 24.21 6.96 -31.05
CA ASP A 515 23.80 5.66 -31.59
C ASP A 515 22.29 5.49 -31.38
N ASP A 516 21.57 5.63 -32.50
CA ASP A 516 20.13 5.61 -32.72
C ASP A 516 19.42 4.28 -32.37
N TRP A 517 19.76 3.62 -31.27
CA TRP A 517 19.14 2.34 -30.87
C TRP A 517 17.61 2.42 -30.70
N TRP A 518 17.08 3.59 -30.32
CA TRP A 518 15.63 3.79 -30.15
C TRP A 518 14.88 3.98 -31.47
N ASN A 519 15.57 4.38 -32.55
CA ASN A 519 14.97 4.64 -33.86
C ASN A 519 14.94 3.40 -34.77
N ASP A 520 15.64 2.32 -34.39
CA ASP A 520 15.70 1.05 -35.14
C ASP A 520 14.70 -0.02 -34.63
N LEU A 521 13.92 0.25 -33.58
CA LEU A 521 12.87 -0.66 -33.12
C LEU A 521 11.68 -0.63 -34.09
N THR A 522 11.50 -1.70 -34.85
CA THR A 522 10.34 -1.88 -35.74
C THR A 522 9.25 -2.68 -35.05
N GLU A 523 8.01 -2.63 -35.57
CA GLU A 523 6.87 -3.40 -35.02
C GLU A 523 7.13 -4.92 -34.91
N GLU A 524 8.14 -5.46 -35.62
CA GLU A 524 8.51 -6.89 -35.56
C GLU A 524 9.21 -7.29 -34.24
N ASP A 525 9.91 -6.37 -33.56
CA ASP A 525 10.66 -6.68 -32.32
C ASP A 525 9.76 -7.01 -31.13
N TRP A 526 8.47 -6.66 -31.20
CA TRP A 526 7.48 -6.87 -30.14
C TRP A 526 6.74 -8.21 -30.22
N THR A 527 7.00 -9.04 -31.24
CA THR A 527 6.17 -10.25 -31.50
C THR A 527 6.89 -11.58 -31.43
N THR A 528 8.15 -11.64 -30.99
CA THR A 528 8.85 -12.93 -30.84
C THR A 528 8.71 -13.48 -29.41
N PRO A 529 8.17 -14.71 -29.19
CA PRO A 529 8.22 -15.35 -27.89
C PRO A 529 9.65 -15.77 -27.58
N ALA A 530 10.17 -15.41 -26.41
CA ALA A 530 11.43 -15.93 -25.91
C ALA A 530 11.42 -17.47 -25.87
N ALA A 531 12.42 -18.09 -26.48
CA ALA A 531 12.67 -19.52 -26.45
C ALA A 531 13.24 -19.99 -25.10
#